data_AF-A0A7C9ESD5-F1
#
_entry.id   AF-A0A7C9ESD5-F1
#
_cell.length_a   1.000
_cell.length_b   1.000
_cell.length_c   1.000
_cell.angle_alpha   90.00
_cell.angle_beta   90.00
_cell.angle_gamma   90.00
#
_symmetry.space_group_name_H-M   'P 1'
#
loop_
_entity.id
_entity.type
_entity.pdbx_description
1 polymer ?
#
loop_
_entity_poly.entity_id
_entity_poly.type
_entity_poly.pdbx_seq_one_letter_code
_entity_poly.pdbx_strand_id
1 'polypeptide(L)'
;EHKQEYDYDSCMVQEQRQVDELINDIARKTGFQEIKKPGFRSLLSDLIMEEESAQGGSQDSDEQLIISLCKRLESWKVVESNTIEMMVGMDLRRETRDWKNHREQIGEAAIGVEVGIFAMLVKELVEDMSNY
;
A
#
# COMPACT_ATOMS: atom_id res chain seq x y z
N GLU A 1 38.91 -18.82 12.96
CA GLU A 1 37.76 -19.46 12.28
C GLU A 1 36.94 -18.37 11.55
N HIS A 2 37.37 -17.96 10.35
CA HIS A 2 36.73 -16.85 9.59
C HIS A 2 36.01 -17.32 8.30
N LYS A 3 35.66 -18.60 8.22
CA LYS A 3 35.16 -19.22 6.98
C LYS A 3 33.63 -19.38 6.92
N GLN A 4 32.90 -19.01 7.97
CA GLN A 4 31.44 -19.21 8.06
C GLN A 4 30.61 -17.97 7.68
N GLU A 5 31.15 -16.76 7.81
CA GLU A 5 30.37 -15.53 7.53
C GLU A 5 30.22 -15.23 6.02
N TYR A 6 31.19 -15.62 5.20
CA TYR A 6 31.17 -15.43 3.74
C TYR A 6 30.27 -16.43 2.99
N ASP A 7 30.00 -17.60 3.58
CA ASP A 7 29.22 -18.67 2.95
C ASP A 7 27.71 -18.38 3.01
N TYR A 8 27.26 -17.80 4.13
CA TYR A 8 25.87 -17.40 4.33
C TYR A 8 25.48 -16.24 3.40
N ASP A 9 26.32 -15.20 3.30
CA ASP A 9 26.04 -14.01 2.48
C ASP A 9 26.01 -14.34 0.97
N SER A 10 26.86 -15.26 0.52
CA SER A 10 26.86 -15.72 -0.87
C SER A 10 25.61 -16.54 -1.24
N CYS A 11 25.04 -17.28 -0.28
CA CYS A 11 23.81 -18.06 -0.48
C CYS A 11 22.61 -17.12 -0.69
N MET A 12 22.47 -16.10 0.17
CA MET A 12 21.38 -15.12 0.10
C MET A 12 21.39 -14.32 -1.21
N VAL A 13 22.58 -13.96 -1.70
CA VAL A 13 22.72 -13.25 -2.99
C VAL A 13 22.33 -14.13 -4.18
N GLN A 14 22.57 -15.45 -4.11
CA GLN A 14 22.22 -16.38 -5.18
C GLN A 14 20.72 -16.68 -5.23
N GLU A 15 20.06 -16.80 -4.09
CA GLU A 15 18.59 -16.91 -3.99
C GLU A 15 17.91 -15.64 -4.52
N GLN A 16 18.41 -14.46 -4.13
CA GLN A 16 17.85 -13.18 -4.60
C GLN A 16 17.95 -13.02 -6.13
N ARG A 17 19.03 -13.50 -6.75
CA ARG A 17 19.17 -13.49 -8.22
C ARG A 17 18.18 -14.42 -8.92
N GLN A 18 17.93 -15.60 -8.34
CA GLN A 18 16.97 -16.57 -8.89
C GLN A 18 15.54 -16.03 -8.85
N VAL A 19 15.15 -15.41 -7.73
CA VAL A 19 13.84 -14.74 -7.59
C VAL A 19 13.69 -13.61 -8.62
N ASP A 20 14.73 -12.81 -8.82
CA ASP A 20 14.71 -11.72 -9.80
C ASP A 20 14.57 -12.21 -11.25
N GLU A 21 15.22 -13.31 -11.60
CA GLU A 21 15.07 -13.96 -12.90
C GLU A 21 13.63 -14.47 -13.10
N LEU A 22 13.05 -15.10 -12.07
CA LEU A 22 11.68 -15.60 -12.08
C LEU A 22 10.66 -14.48 -12.26
N ILE A 23 10.84 -13.36 -11.55
CA ILE A 23 9.99 -12.16 -11.68
C ILE A 23 10.03 -11.61 -13.10
N ASN A 24 11.20 -11.58 -13.74
CA ASN A 24 11.34 -11.11 -15.11
C ASN A 24 10.67 -12.05 -16.11
N ASP A 25 10.76 -13.36 -15.89
CA ASP A 25 10.08 -14.35 -16.72
C ASP A 25 8.56 -14.30 -16.57
N ILE A 26 8.05 -14.10 -15.35
CA ILE A 26 6.63 -13.81 -15.09
C ILE A 26 6.21 -12.54 -15.83
N ALA A 27 7.00 -11.48 -15.78
CA ALA A 27 6.69 -10.23 -16.49
C ALA A 27 6.64 -10.40 -18.00
N ARG A 28 7.53 -11.22 -18.56
CA ARG A 28 7.54 -11.53 -19.99
C ARG A 28 6.33 -12.37 -20.40
N LYS A 29 5.96 -13.37 -19.59
CA LYS A 29 4.84 -14.29 -19.88
C LYS A 29 3.47 -13.63 -19.69
N THR A 30 3.30 -12.79 -18.69
CA THR A 30 2.04 -12.11 -18.38
C THR A 30 1.83 -10.82 -19.17
N GLY A 31 2.90 -10.22 -19.72
CA GLY A 31 2.85 -8.92 -20.36
C GLY A 31 2.59 -7.75 -19.41
N PHE A 32 2.65 -7.99 -18.09
CA PHE A 32 2.26 -7.04 -17.06
C PHE A 32 3.41 -6.05 -16.76
N GLN A 33 3.43 -4.92 -17.46
CA GLN A 33 4.50 -3.91 -17.34
C GLN A 33 4.59 -3.26 -15.95
N GLU A 34 3.50 -3.31 -15.18
CA GLU A 34 3.37 -2.81 -13.82
C GLU A 34 4.30 -3.54 -12.82
N ILE A 35 4.82 -4.72 -13.19
CA ILE A 35 5.82 -5.48 -12.42
C ILE A 35 7.10 -4.68 -12.15
N LYS A 36 7.40 -3.70 -13.01
CA LYS A 36 8.54 -2.79 -12.84
C LYS A 36 8.37 -1.83 -11.66
N LYS A 37 7.17 -1.68 -11.11
CA LYS A 37 6.95 -0.85 -9.92
C LYS A 37 7.51 -1.55 -8.68
N PRO A 38 8.27 -0.85 -7.82
CA PRO A 38 8.89 -1.45 -6.63
C PRO A 38 7.92 -2.24 -5.74
N GLY A 39 6.70 -1.72 -5.55
CA GLY A 39 5.68 -2.38 -4.74
C GLY A 39 5.19 -3.71 -5.32
N PHE A 40 5.05 -3.81 -6.65
CA PHE A 40 4.62 -5.06 -7.28
C PHE A 40 5.74 -6.10 -7.30
N ARG A 41 7.00 -5.65 -7.43
CA ARG A 41 8.18 -6.53 -7.35
C ARG A 41 8.33 -7.14 -5.95
N SER A 42 8.16 -6.35 -4.89
CA SER A 42 8.14 -6.86 -3.51
C SER A 42 7.04 -7.90 -3.33
N LEU A 43 5.83 -7.59 -3.81
CA LEU A 43 4.69 -8.50 -3.70
C LEU A 43 4.93 -9.81 -4.45
N LEU A 44 5.51 -9.79 -5.66
CA LEU A 44 5.87 -11.01 -6.37
C LEU A 44 6.95 -11.82 -5.64
N SER A 45 7.95 -11.16 -5.05
CA SER A 45 8.98 -11.83 -4.26
C SER A 45 8.36 -12.58 -3.08
N ASP A 46 7.45 -11.93 -2.35
CA ASP A 46 6.71 -12.54 -1.24
C ASP A 46 5.85 -13.71 -1.74
N LEU A 47 5.19 -13.53 -2.89
CA LEU A 47 4.34 -14.53 -3.54
C LEU A 47 5.12 -15.78 -3.94
N ILE A 48 6.33 -15.61 -4.47
CA ILE A 48 7.24 -16.69 -4.88
C ILE A 48 7.68 -17.48 -3.66
N MET A 49 8.15 -16.79 -2.61
CA MET A 49 8.59 -17.42 -1.37
C MET A 49 7.45 -18.22 -0.69
N GLU A 50 6.23 -17.68 -0.70
CA GLU A 50 5.04 -18.38 -0.21
C GLU A 50 4.74 -19.64 -1.04
N GLU A 51 4.77 -19.54 -2.37
CA GLU A 51 4.47 -20.65 -3.28
C GLU A 51 5.52 -21.77 -3.18
N GLU A 52 6.81 -21.42 -3.09
CA GLU A 52 7.91 -22.34 -2.86
C GLU A 52 7.77 -23.08 -1.51
N SER A 53 7.39 -22.35 -0.46
CA SER A 53 7.16 -22.93 0.86
C SER A 53 5.95 -23.88 0.88
N ALA A 54 4.90 -23.56 0.11
CA ALA A 54 3.69 -24.38 0.01
C ALA A 54 3.91 -25.69 -0.77
N GLN A 55 4.88 -25.73 -1.68
CA GLN A 55 5.27 -26.92 -2.44
C GLN A 55 6.22 -27.86 -1.67
N GLY A 56 6.49 -27.57 -0.39
CA GLY A 56 7.20 -28.49 0.51
C GLY A 56 8.68 -28.66 0.18
N GLY A 57 9.31 -27.68 -0.48
CA GLY A 57 10.72 -27.72 -0.85
C GLY A 57 11.06 -28.73 -1.94
N SER A 58 10.06 -29.29 -2.62
CA SER A 58 10.29 -29.96 -3.90
C SER A 58 10.75 -28.89 -4.87
N GLN A 59 11.93 -29.08 -5.46
CA GLN A 59 12.42 -28.30 -6.60
C GLN A 59 11.57 -28.65 -7.82
N ASP A 60 10.29 -28.29 -7.77
CA ASP A 60 9.45 -28.30 -8.94
C ASP A 60 10.05 -27.33 -9.95
N SER A 61 9.98 -27.67 -11.24
CA SER A 61 10.57 -26.82 -12.27
C SER A 61 10.03 -25.39 -12.12
N ASP A 62 10.89 -24.38 -12.31
CA ASP A 62 10.48 -22.97 -12.31
C ASP A 62 9.23 -22.72 -13.17
N GLU A 63 9.02 -23.54 -14.21
CA GLU A 63 7.80 -23.55 -15.01
C GLU A 63 6.53 -23.86 -14.23
N GLN A 64 6.52 -24.86 -13.34
CA GLN A 64 5.37 -25.18 -12.50
C GLN A 64 5.10 -24.08 -11.47
N LEU A 65 6.15 -23.52 -10.86
CA LEU A 65 6.05 -22.35 -9.99
C LEU A 65 5.41 -21.16 -10.73
N ILE A 66 5.92 -20.84 -11.92
CA ILE A 66 5.36 -19.76 -12.76
C ILE A 66 3.90 -20.04 -13.11
N ILE A 67 3.54 -21.28 -13.47
CA ILE A 67 2.15 -21.64 -13.81
C ILE A 67 1.23 -21.46 -12.61
N SER A 68 1.65 -21.89 -11.41
CA SER A 68 0.87 -21.73 -10.19
C SER A 68 0.69 -20.25 -9.84
N LEU A 69 1.78 -19.48 -9.85
CA LEU A 69 1.77 -18.05 -9.62
C LEU A 69 0.88 -17.31 -10.62
N CYS A 70 0.96 -17.64 -11.92
CA CYS A 70 0.08 -17.04 -12.95
C CYS A 70 -1.40 -17.32 -12.67
N LYS A 71 -1.76 -18.55 -12.27
CA LYS A 71 -3.14 -18.89 -11.90
C LYS A 71 -3.61 -18.12 -10.66
N ARG A 72 -2.73 -17.98 -9.66
CA ARG A 72 -3.01 -17.22 -8.43
C ARG A 72 -3.21 -15.74 -8.74
N LEU A 73 -2.33 -15.14 -9.53
CA LEU A 73 -2.47 -13.76 -9.99
C LEU A 73 -3.76 -13.53 -10.80
N GLU A 74 -4.13 -14.45 -11.69
CA GLU A 74 -5.39 -14.34 -12.43
C GLU A 74 -6.61 -14.46 -11.50
N SER A 75 -6.53 -15.28 -10.44
CA SER A 75 -7.59 -15.34 -9.42
C SER A 75 -7.75 -14.02 -8.65
N TRP A 76 -6.65 -13.29 -8.42
CA TRP A 76 -6.68 -11.97 -7.78
C TRP A 76 -7.24 -10.89 -8.69
N LYS A 77 -7.06 -11.03 -10.00
CA LYS A 77 -7.73 -10.18 -11.00
C LYS A 77 -9.24 -10.41 -11.05
N VAL A 78 -9.69 -11.62 -10.70
CA VAL A 78 -11.12 -12.01 -10.66
C VAL A 78 -11.79 -11.67 -9.32
N VAL A 79 -11.09 -11.04 -8.36
CA VAL A 79 -11.78 -10.41 -7.23
C VAL A 79 -12.70 -9.35 -7.84
N GLU A 80 -13.99 -9.64 -7.89
CA GLU A 80 -15.02 -8.75 -8.42
C GLU A 80 -14.74 -7.34 -7.89
N SER A 81 -14.66 -6.35 -8.79
CA SER A 81 -14.46 -4.93 -8.45
C SER A 81 -15.35 -4.49 -7.29
N ASN A 82 -16.49 -5.17 -7.13
CA ASN A 82 -17.43 -5.09 -6.03
C ASN A 82 -16.80 -5.23 -4.62
N THR A 83 -15.75 -6.02 -4.38
CA THR A 83 -15.23 -6.20 -3.00
C THR A 83 -14.41 -5.01 -2.52
N ILE A 84 -13.49 -4.52 -3.37
CA ILE A 84 -12.69 -3.33 -3.05
C ILE A 84 -13.56 -2.07 -3.12
N GLU A 85 -14.45 -1.96 -4.12
CA GLU A 85 -15.41 -0.85 -4.21
C GLU A 85 -16.43 -0.87 -3.06
N MET A 86 -16.83 -2.03 -2.56
CA MET A 86 -17.70 -2.15 -1.38
C MET A 86 -16.95 -1.83 -0.10
N MET A 87 -15.70 -2.29 0.09
CA MET A 87 -14.90 -1.92 1.27
C MET A 87 -14.59 -0.42 1.32
N VAL A 88 -13.97 0.12 0.26
CA VAL A 88 -13.60 1.55 0.19
C VAL A 88 -14.85 2.44 0.13
N GLY A 89 -15.86 2.01 -0.64
CA GLY A 89 -17.11 2.76 -0.78
C GLY A 89 -17.99 2.74 0.47
N MET A 90 -17.87 1.74 1.36
CA MET A 90 -18.54 1.74 2.66
C MET A 90 -17.86 2.73 3.61
N ASP A 91 -16.53 2.73 3.66
CA ASP A 91 -15.77 3.64 4.53
C ASP A 91 -15.98 5.11 4.14
N LEU A 92 -15.85 5.44 2.85
CA LEU A 92 -16.11 6.80 2.35
C LEU A 92 -17.56 7.27 2.63
N ARG A 93 -18.54 6.38 2.46
CA ARG A 93 -19.95 6.70 2.75
C ARG A 93 -20.20 6.88 4.24
N ARG A 94 -19.50 6.14 5.09
CA ARG A 94 -19.57 6.29 6.55
C ARG A 94 -19.02 7.64 6.97
N GLU A 95 -17.80 7.99 6.57
CA GLU A 95 -17.19 9.29 6.90
C GLU A 95 -18.03 10.48 6.40
N THR A 96 -18.53 10.39 5.17
CA THR A 96 -19.39 11.43 4.59
C THR A 96 -20.71 11.57 5.37
N ARG A 97 -21.28 10.45 5.84
CA ARG A 97 -22.52 10.45 6.63
C ARG A 97 -22.28 11.03 8.02
N ASP A 98 -21.14 10.73 8.64
CA ASP A 98 -20.78 11.28 9.95
C ASP A 98 -20.57 12.79 9.87
N TRP A 99 -19.92 13.32 8.83
CA TRP A 99 -19.85 14.76 8.58
C TRP A 99 -21.22 15.42 8.36
N LYS A 100 -22.13 14.74 7.67
CA LYS A 100 -23.48 15.25 7.43
C LYS A 100 -24.31 15.29 8.72
N ASN A 101 -24.14 14.30 9.60
CA ASN A 101 -24.89 14.18 10.85
C ASN A 101 -24.46 15.21 11.91
N HIS A 102 -23.21 15.67 11.88
CA HIS A 102 -22.68 16.65 12.84
C HIS A 102 -22.58 18.07 12.28
N ARG A 103 -23.29 18.37 11.19
CA ARG A 103 -23.24 19.67 10.51
C ARG A 103 -23.55 20.85 11.43
N GLU A 104 -24.45 20.69 12.39
CA GLU A 104 -24.81 21.72 13.37
C GLU A 104 -23.64 22.00 14.33
N GLN A 105 -23.03 20.95 14.90
CA GLN A 105 -21.87 21.06 15.79
C GLN A 105 -20.64 21.65 15.08
N ILE A 106 -20.44 21.28 13.81
CA ILE A 106 -19.40 21.87 12.95
C ILE A 106 -19.68 23.36 12.74
N GLY A 107 -20.95 23.73 12.52
CA GLY A 107 -21.38 25.12 12.38
C GLY A 107 -21.16 25.93 13.66
N GLU A 108 -21.53 25.40 14.82
CA GLU A 108 -21.30 26.04 16.12
C GLU A 108 -19.81 26.23 16.41
N ALA A 109 -18.99 25.21 16.12
CA ALA A 109 -17.54 25.29 16.27
C ALA A 109 -16.94 26.35 15.32
N ALA A 110 -17.42 26.41 14.07
CA ALA A 110 -16.97 27.40 13.09
C ALA A 110 -17.30 28.83 13.57
N ILE A 111 -18.52 29.07 14.07
CA ILE A 111 -18.90 30.37 14.66
C ILE A 111 -17.97 30.71 15.83
N GLY A 112 -17.66 29.75 16.70
CA GLY A 112 -16.72 29.96 17.81
C GLY A 112 -15.33 30.39 17.34
N VAL A 113 -14.82 29.78 16.26
CA VAL A 113 -13.55 30.15 15.63
C VAL A 113 -13.62 31.55 15.02
N GLU A 114 -14.68 31.86 14.27
CA GLU A 114 -14.89 33.17 13.63
C GLU A 114 -14.93 34.30 14.67
N VAL A 115 -15.68 34.11 15.76
CA VAL A 115 -15.75 35.07 16.87
C VAL A 115 -14.39 35.24 17.53
N GLY A 116 -13.65 34.14 17.75
CA GLY A 116 -12.30 34.19 18.31
C GLY A 116 -11.33 35.00 17.46
N ILE A 117 -11.32 34.74 16.15
CA ILE A 117 -10.52 35.50 15.17
C ILE A 117 -10.92 36.99 15.20
N PHE A 118 -12.22 37.28 15.13
CA PHE A 118 -12.70 38.65 15.10
C PHE A 118 -12.34 39.43 16.38
N ALA A 119 -12.47 38.80 17.55
CA ALA A 119 -12.08 39.40 18.82
C ALA A 119 -10.58 39.71 18.88
N MET A 120 -9.73 38.82 18.36
CA MET A 120 -8.28 39.07 18.25
C MET A 120 -7.98 40.26 17.35
N LEU A 121 -8.57 40.30 16.15
CA LEU A 121 -8.37 41.41 15.19
C LEU A 121 -8.83 42.75 15.76
N VAL A 122 -9.97 42.79 16.45
CA VAL A 122 -10.47 44.01 17.09
C VAL A 122 -9.54 44.46 18.22
N LYS A 123 -9.02 43.51 19.01
CA LYS A 123 -8.07 43.82 20.09
C LYS A 123 -6.78 44.42 19.52
N GLU A 124 -6.19 43.79 18.50
CA GLU A 124 -5.00 44.30 17.81
C GLU A 124 -5.24 45.71 17.26
N LEU A 125 -6.39 45.94 16.61
CA LEU A 125 -6.75 47.26 16.08
C LEU A 125 -6.85 48.34 17.17
N VAL A 126 -7.44 48.01 18.34
CA VAL A 126 -7.56 48.95 19.45
C VAL A 126 -6.20 49.27 20.07
N GLU A 127 -5.32 48.27 20.20
CA GLU A 127 -3.95 48.46 20.66
C GLU A 127 -3.17 49.38 19.70
N ASP A 128 -3.26 49.16 18.40
CA ASP A 128 -2.63 50.01 17.38
C ASP A 128 -3.14 51.46 17.41
N MET A 129 -4.44 51.67 17.58
CA MET A 129 -5.03 53.02 17.71
C MET A 129 -4.65 53.72 19.02
N SER A 130 -4.38 52.96 20.09
CA SER A 130 -4.00 53.51 21.40
C SER A 130 -2.51 53.80 21.52
N ASN A 131 -1.69 53.25 20.62
CA ASN A 131 -0.25 53.47 20.53
C ASN A 131 0.13 54.68 19.64
N TYR A 132 -0.86 55.49 19.23
CA TYR A 132 -0.72 56.79 18.56
C TYR A 132 -0.98 57.94 19.54
#